data_AF-T1DFC7-F1
#
_entry.id   AF-T1DFC7-F1
#
_cell.length_a   1.000
_cell.length_b   1.000
_cell.length_c   1.000
_cell.angle_alpha   90.00
_cell.angle_beta   90.00
_cell.angle_gamma   90.00
#
_symmetry.space_group_name_H-M   'P 1'
#
loop_
_entity.id
_entity.type
_entity.pdbx_description
1 polymer ?
#
loop_
_entity_poly.entity_id
_entity_poly.type
_entity_poly.pdbx_seq_one_letter_code
_entity_poly.pdbx_strand_id
1 'polypeptide(L)'
;GRAAGVRTVILDPLGEFSGLAEALGGAVVRLGADARVRLNPLDPVTTGGDRKEKAGRVGAILRALFPSLLDEETAALDASVTRLYERGPEVPTMGDLVDLIAADPKAPPRLAGLLEVFRSGSLAAVDGPTTIDPRAEVLTVDFRGIPENHLPFHLAYVLDWTYGL
;
A
#
# COMPACT_ATOMS: atom_id res chain seq x y z
N GLY A 1 14.21 -7.10 32.82
CA GLY A 1 15.29 -7.19 31.82
C GLY A 1 14.67 -6.92 30.48
N ARG A 2 15.14 -5.90 29.75
CA ARG A 2 14.78 -5.72 28.35
C ARG A 2 15.49 -6.83 27.58
N ALA A 3 14.74 -7.75 26.97
CA ALA A 3 15.31 -8.49 25.85
C ALA A 3 15.89 -7.45 24.87
N ALA A 4 17.06 -7.69 24.31
CA ALA A 4 17.59 -6.84 23.25
C ALA A 4 16.52 -6.83 22.14
N GLY A 5 15.77 -5.74 22.03
CA GLY A 5 14.43 -5.73 21.42
C GLY A 5 14.51 -5.98 19.93
N VAL A 6 14.20 -7.20 19.49
CA VAL A 6 14.00 -7.50 18.07
C VAL A 6 12.64 -6.95 17.69
N ARG A 7 12.61 -5.91 16.85
CA ARG A 7 11.36 -5.43 16.23
C ARG A 7 10.77 -6.59 15.43
N THR A 8 9.54 -6.96 15.74
CA THR A 8 8.85 -8.09 15.13
C THR A 8 7.60 -7.59 14.44
N VAL A 9 7.44 -7.90 13.15
CA VAL A 9 6.20 -7.66 12.42
C VAL A 9 5.58 -9.00 12.04
N ILE A 10 4.31 -9.18 12.38
CA ILE A 10 3.53 -10.37 12.04
C ILE A 10 2.50 -9.97 10.99
N LEU A 11 2.58 -10.57 9.80
CA LEU A 11 1.52 -10.49 8.81
C LEU A 11 0.53 -11.62 9.12
N ASP A 12 -0.69 -11.27 9.55
CA ASP A 12 -1.65 -12.20 10.14
C ASP A 12 -2.95 -12.28 9.31
N PRO A 13 -2.97 -13.10 8.24
CA PRO A 13 -4.15 -13.27 7.38
C PRO A 13 -5.40 -13.73 8.12
N LEU A 14 -5.22 -14.58 9.13
CA LEU A 14 -6.31 -15.22 9.88
C LEU A 14 -6.60 -14.55 11.22
N GLY A 15 -5.82 -13.54 11.60
CA GLY A 15 -5.98 -12.80 12.86
C GLY A 15 -5.67 -13.61 14.12
N GLU A 16 -4.98 -14.76 13.98
CA GLU A 16 -4.73 -15.72 15.06
C GLU A 16 -3.61 -15.26 16.01
N PHE A 17 -2.78 -14.31 15.58
CA PHE A 17 -1.65 -13.78 16.34
C PHE A 17 -1.96 -12.44 17.02
N SER A 18 -3.14 -11.85 16.77
CA SER A 18 -3.54 -10.58 17.39
C SER A 18 -3.51 -10.66 18.93
N GLY A 19 -4.07 -11.72 19.52
CA GLY A 19 -4.09 -11.89 20.97
C GLY A 19 -2.70 -12.12 21.58
N LEU A 20 -1.79 -12.78 20.84
CA LEU A 20 -0.41 -12.95 21.24
C LEU A 20 0.33 -11.60 21.27
N ALA A 21 0.15 -10.78 20.23
CA ALA A 21 0.77 -9.46 20.15
C ALA A 21 0.32 -8.56 21.31
N GLU A 22 -0.99 -8.54 21.60
CA GLU A 22 -1.54 -7.79 22.73
C GLU A 22 -0.98 -8.30 24.08
N ALA A 23 -0.86 -9.61 24.27
CA ALA A 23 -0.30 -10.20 25.49
C ALA A 23 1.19 -9.85 25.70
N LEU A 24 1.93 -9.59 24.63
CA LEU A 24 3.32 -9.13 24.65
C LEU A 24 3.47 -7.60 24.76
N GLY A 25 2.36 -6.87 24.88
CA GLY A 25 2.36 -5.40 24.90
C GLY A 25 2.62 -4.76 23.53
N GLY A 26 2.44 -5.53 22.45
CA GLY A 26 2.52 -5.07 21.06
C GLY A 26 1.27 -4.33 20.59
N ALA A 27 1.29 -3.91 19.32
CA ALA A 27 0.18 -3.23 18.67
C ALA A 27 -0.43 -4.11 17.57
N VAL A 28 -1.76 -4.05 17.43
CA VAL A 28 -2.50 -4.70 16.33
C VAL A 28 -3.05 -3.63 15.41
N VAL A 29 -2.63 -3.67 14.15
CA VAL A 29 -3.12 -2.84 13.05
C VAL A 29 -4.11 -3.65 12.24
N ARG A 30 -5.34 -3.17 12.12
CA ARG A 30 -6.36 -3.76 11.25
C ARG A 30 -6.49 -2.92 10.00
N LEU A 31 -6.33 -3.53 8.83
CA LEU A 31 -6.49 -2.86 7.54
C LEU A 31 -7.86 -3.21 6.93
N GLY A 32 -8.38 -2.34 6.07
CA GLY A 32 -9.66 -2.55 5.39
C GLY A 32 -10.50 -1.28 5.30
N ALA A 33 -11.67 -1.37 4.67
CA ALA A 33 -12.55 -0.23 4.41
C ALA A 33 -13.02 0.50 5.68
N ASP A 34 -13.28 -0.23 6.76
CA ASP A 34 -13.74 0.33 8.04
C ASP A 34 -12.59 0.65 9.02
N ALA A 35 -11.33 0.47 8.59
CA ALA A 35 -10.18 0.70 9.43
C ALA A 35 -9.98 2.19 9.71
N ARG A 36 -9.74 2.54 10.98
CA ARG A 36 -9.33 3.90 11.39
C ARG A 36 -7.87 4.22 11.07
N VAL A 37 -7.12 3.23 10.61
CA VAL A 37 -5.69 3.32 10.31
C VAL A 37 -5.48 3.12 8.82
N ARG A 38 -4.49 3.83 8.30
CA ARG A 38 -4.10 3.85 6.90
C ARG A 38 -2.61 3.61 6.77
N LEU A 39 -2.28 2.80 5.78
CA LEU A 39 -0.93 2.65 5.29
C LEU A 39 -0.90 3.04 3.82
N ASN A 40 -0.11 4.07 3.48
CA ASN A 40 0.00 4.56 2.13
C ASN A 40 0.97 3.67 1.33
N PRO A 41 0.51 2.94 0.29
CA PRO A 41 1.39 2.11 -0.52
C PRO A 41 2.44 2.92 -1.29
N LEU A 42 2.19 4.22 -1.51
CA LEU A 42 3.03 5.13 -2.29
C LEU A 42 4.04 5.93 -1.44
N ASP A 43 4.13 5.66 -0.14
CA ASP A 43 5.06 6.37 0.73
C ASP A 43 6.53 5.99 0.42
N PRO A 44 7.39 6.93 -0.02
CA PRO A 44 8.78 6.64 -0.36
C PRO A 44 9.66 6.39 0.87
N VAL A 45 9.15 6.56 2.10
CA VAL A 45 9.91 6.23 3.32
C VAL A 45 10.41 4.77 3.31
N THR A 46 9.69 3.87 2.64
CA THR A 46 10.00 2.43 2.59
C THR A 46 11.23 2.08 1.75
N THR A 47 11.72 3.04 0.96
CA THR A 47 12.96 2.95 0.19
C THR A 47 13.98 3.97 0.70
N GLY A 48 13.87 4.43 1.95
CA GLY A 48 14.74 5.47 2.50
C GLY A 48 14.63 6.81 1.78
N GLY A 49 13.51 7.05 1.08
CA GLY A 49 13.29 8.23 0.25
C GLY A 49 13.73 8.07 -1.21
N ASP A 50 14.24 6.91 -1.65
CA ASP A 50 14.51 6.68 -3.08
C ASP A 50 13.19 6.56 -3.86
N ARG A 51 12.78 7.69 -4.44
CA ARG A 51 11.55 7.84 -5.21
C ARG A 51 11.56 7.01 -6.50
N LYS A 52 12.73 6.77 -7.11
CA LYS A 52 12.83 5.99 -8.35
C LYS A 52 12.65 4.50 -8.05
N GLU A 53 13.31 4.02 -7.01
CA GLU A 53 13.10 2.66 -6.53
C GLU A 53 11.63 2.44 -6.13
N LYS A 54 11.08 3.39 -5.36
CA LYS A 54 9.67 3.32 -4.94
C LYS A 54 8.70 3.28 -6.11
N ALA A 55 8.92 4.09 -7.14
CA ALA A 55 8.14 4.04 -8.38
C ALA A 55 8.13 2.63 -9.01
N GLY A 56 9.29 1.98 -9.10
CA GLY A 56 9.41 0.63 -9.62
C GLY A 56 8.63 -0.41 -8.80
N ARG A 57 8.72 -0.33 -7.47
CA ARG A 57 7.98 -1.22 -6.56
C ARG A 57 6.46 -1.02 -6.66
N VAL A 58 6.00 0.23 -6.68
CA VAL A 58 4.57 0.56 -6.84
C VAL A 58 4.03 0.07 -8.17
N GLY A 59 4.75 0.29 -9.28
CA GLY A 59 4.36 -0.24 -10.59
C GLY A 59 4.19 -1.76 -10.58
N ALA A 60 5.13 -2.49 -9.96
CA ALA A 60 5.05 -3.95 -9.83
C ALA A 60 3.82 -4.40 -9.02
N ILE A 61 3.56 -3.76 -7.89
CA ILE A 61 2.40 -4.06 -7.03
C ILE A 61 1.08 -3.82 -7.78
N LEU A 62 0.97 -2.69 -8.50
CA LEU A 62 -0.25 -2.36 -9.25
C LEU A 62 -0.49 -3.30 -10.43
N ARG A 63 0.55 -3.70 -11.16
CA ARG A 63 0.42 -4.71 -12.23
C ARG A 63 -0.04 -6.07 -11.69
N ALA A 64 0.44 -6.45 -10.51
CA ALA A 64 -0.01 -7.70 -9.86
C ALA A 64 -1.48 -7.62 -9.41
N LEU A 65 -1.95 -6.44 -8.98
CA LEU A 65 -3.36 -6.21 -8.61
C LEU A 65 -4.29 -6.24 -9.83
N PHE A 66 -3.82 -5.77 -10.99
CA PHE A 66 -4.61 -5.73 -12.23
C PHE A 66 -4.02 -6.69 -13.28
N PRO A 67 -4.17 -8.02 -13.12
CA PRO A 67 -3.54 -9.00 -14.01
C PRO A 67 -4.11 -8.98 -15.44
N SER A 68 -5.21 -8.26 -15.67
CA SER A 68 -5.86 -8.12 -16.97
C SER A 68 -5.50 -6.84 -17.72
N LEU A 69 -4.48 -6.09 -17.29
CA LEU A 69 -3.99 -4.92 -18.03
C LEU A 69 -3.50 -5.32 -19.42
N LEU A 70 -3.84 -4.50 -20.41
CA LEU A 70 -3.31 -4.57 -21.76
C LEU A 70 -1.92 -3.93 -21.80
N ASP A 71 -1.15 -4.18 -22.86
CA ASP A 71 0.20 -3.64 -23.02
C ASP A 71 0.22 -2.10 -22.96
N GLU A 72 -0.74 -1.45 -23.63
CA GLU A 72 -0.87 0.01 -23.66
C GLU A 72 -1.21 0.60 -22.29
N GLU A 73 -2.03 -0.10 -21.49
CA GLU A 73 -2.40 0.32 -20.14
C GLU A 73 -1.27 0.09 -19.15
N THR A 74 -0.53 -1.00 -19.33
CA THR A 74 0.68 -1.28 -18.55
C THR A 74 1.72 -0.18 -18.79
N ALA A 75 1.95 0.18 -20.07
CA ALA A 75 2.87 1.26 -20.42
C ALA A 75 2.40 2.62 -19.88
N ALA A 76 1.10 2.92 -19.97
CA ALA A 76 0.52 4.16 -19.44
C ALA A 76 0.61 4.22 -17.90
N LEU A 77 0.35 3.11 -17.21
CA LEU A 77 0.49 2.99 -15.75
C LEU A 77 1.94 3.24 -15.33
N ASP A 78 2.91 2.56 -15.94
CA ASP A 78 4.33 2.68 -15.60
C ASP A 78 4.86 4.09 -15.84
N ALA A 79 4.46 4.71 -16.96
CA ALA A 79 4.80 6.10 -17.27
C ALA A 79 4.18 7.07 -16.25
N SER A 80 2.92 6.82 -15.84
CA SER A 80 2.21 7.66 -14.86
C SER A 80 2.81 7.55 -13.46
N VAL A 81 3.12 6.33 -13.01
CA VAL A 81 3.81 6.11 -11.72
C VAL A 81 5.17 6.79 -11.73
N THR A 82 5.96 6.63 -12.80
CA THR A 82 7.26 7.31 -12.93
C THR A 82 7.09 8.84 -12.83
N ARG A 83 6.16 9.40 -13.60
CA ARG A 83 5.88 10.85 -13.60
C ARG A 83 5.38 11.36 -12.25
N LEU A 84 4.57 10.57 -11.54
CA LEU A 84 4.09 10.89 -10.21
C LEU A 84 5.25 11.05 -9.22
N TYR A 85 6.21 10.14 -9.25
CA TYR A 85 7.40 10.25 -8.39
C TYR A 85 8.37 11.34 -8.87
N GLU A 86 8.43 11.66 -10.16
CA GLU A 86 9.28 12.76 -10.65
C GLU A 86 8.73 14.15 -10.34
N ARG A 87 7.41 14.34 -10.40
CA ARG A 87 6.78 15.68 -10.44
C ARG A 87 5.63 15.88 -9.47
N GLY A 88 5.15 14.82 -8.84
CA GLY A 88 4.09 14.87 -7.85
C GLY A 88 4.58 15.34 -6.48
N PRO A 89 3.71 15.27 -5.47
CA PRO A 89 4.06 15.65 -4.10
C PRO A 89 5.18 14.78 -3.52
N GLU A 90 5.75 15.24 -2.40
CA GLU A 90 6.82 14.52 -1.70
C GLU A 90 6.36 13.14 -1.19
N VAL A 91 5.13 13.05 -0.72
CA VAL A 91 4.49 11.77 -0.36
C VAL A 91 3.23 11.63 -1.23
N PRO A 92 3.31 10.95 -2.38
CA PRO A 92 2.16 10.76 -3.26
C PRO A 92 1.16 9.77 -2.69
N THR A 93 -0.10 9.91 -3.11
CA THR A 93 -1.24 9.08 -2.72
C THR A 93 -1.82 8.38 -3.95
N MET A 94 -2.68 7.38 -3.73
CA MET A 94 -3.37 6.73 -4.85
C MET A 94 -4.24 7.74 -5.61
N GLY A 95 -4.89 8.67 -4.89
CA GLY A 95 -5.68 9.75 -5.46
C GLY A 95 -4.89 10.61 -6.43
N ASP A 96 -3.64 10.93 -6.11
CA ASP A 96 -2.73 11.67 -7.00
C ASP A 96 -2.43 10.89 -8.29
N LEU A 97 -2.22 9.57 -8.18
CA LEU A 97 -2.00 8.72 -9.35
C LEU A 97 -3.24 8.67 -10.24
N VAL A 98 -4.42 8.52 -9.65
CA VAL A 98 -5.69 8.51 -10.39
C VAL A 98 -5.92 9.83 -11.11
N ASP A 99 -5.71 10.98 -10.44
CA ASP A 99 -5.83 12.30 -11.09
C ASP A 99 -4.85 12.48 -12.23
N LEU A 100 -3.60 12.02 -12.05
CA LEU A 100 -2.58 12.12 -13.09
C LEU A 100 -2.96 11.34 -14.35
N ILE A 101 -3.52 10.14 -14.19
CA ILE A 101 -3.97 9.29 -15.30
C ILE A 101 -5.23 9.87 -15.95
N ALA A 102 -6.19 10.34 -15.15
CA ALA A 102 -7.42 10.95 -15.66
C ALA A 102 -7.17 12.24 -16.45
N ALA A 103 -6.12 12.99 -16.09
CA ALA A 103 -5.72 14.21 -16.78
C ALA A 103 -4.90 13.96 -18.06
N ASP A 104 -4.41 12.75 -18.31
CA ASP A 104 -3.65 12.43 -19.51
C ASP A 104 -4.59 12.05 -20.68
N PRO A 105 -4.74 12.90 -21.71
CA PRO A 105 -5.61 12.60 -22.85
C PRO A 105 -5.14 11.40 -23.69
N LYS A 106 -3.92 10.90 -23.46
CA LYS A 106 -3.37 9.71 -24.12
C LYS A 106 -3.54 8.44 -23.29
N ALA A 107 -3.96 8.54 -22.03
CA ALA A 107 -4.18 7.36 -21.21
C ALA A 107 -5.37 6.54 -21.73
N PRO A 108 -5.25 5.21 -21.82
CA PRO A 108 -6.38 4.37 -22.20
C PRO A 108 -7.55 4.53 -21.22
N PRO A 109 -8.79 4.79 -21.66
CA PRO A 109 -9.91 5.10 -20.77
C PRO A 109 -10.22 4.02 -19.72
N ARG A 110 -9.98 2.74 -20.07
CA ARG A 110 -10.21 1.63 -19.15
C ARG A 110 -9.25 1.64 -17.97
N LEU A 111 -8.02 2.15 -18.13
CA LEU A 111 -7.06 2.26 -17.02
C LEU A 111 -7.59 3.15 -15.90
N ALA A 112 -8.15 4.32 -16.24
CA ALA A 112 -8.77 5.20 -15.26
C ALA A 112 -9.93 4.50 -14.53
N GLY A 113 -10.79 3.80 -15.28
CA GLY A 113 -11.90 3.04 -14.69
C GLY A 113 -11.47 1.91 -13.74
N LEU A 114 -10.34 1.25 -14.00
CA LEU A 114 -9.78 0.23 -13.09
C LEU A 114 -9.28 0.86 -11.77
N LEU A 115 -8.69 2.05 -11.84
CA LEU A 115 -8.08 2.71 -10.69
C LEU A 115 -9.09 3.43 -9.78
N GLU A 116 -10.34 3.62 -10.21
CA GLU A 116 -11.42 4.14 -9.36
C GLU A 116 -11.67 3.29 -8.10
N VAL A 117 -11.21 2.03 -8.08
CA VAL A 117 -11.23 1.18 -6.88
C VAL A 117 -10.52 1.84 -5.68
N PHE A 118 -9.57 2.73 -5.92
CA PHE A 118 -8.83 3.48 -4.90
C PHE A 118 -9.50 4.79 -4.47
N ARG A 119 -10.53 5.28 -5.17
CA ARG A 119 -11.22 6.54 -4.81
C ARG A 119 -12.51 6.30 -4.07
N SER A 120 -13.40 5.52 -4.68
CA SER A 120 -14.73 5.24 -4.16
C SER A 120 -15.01 3.75 -4.04
N GLY A 121 -14.03 2.91 -4.35
CA GLY A 121 -14.17 1.46 -4.28
C GLY A 121 -13.64 0.84 -3.00
N SER A 122 -13.50 -0.47 -3.04
CA SER A 122 -13.08 -1.32 -1.92
C SER A 122 -11.65 -1.09 -1.44
N LEU A 123 -10.81 -0.38 -2.19
CA LEU A 123 -9.44 -0.05 -1.81
C LEU A 123 -9.25 1.42 -1.42
N ALA A 124 -10.33 2.19 -1.28
CA ALA A 124 -10.27 3.61 -0.91
C ALA A 124 -9.55 3.89 0.41
N ALA A 125 -9.53 2.92 1.34
CA ALA A 125 -8.86 3.04 2.62
C ALA A 125 -7.33 3.26 2.50
N VAL A 126 -6.70 2.86 1.38
CA VAL A 126 -5.26 3.05 1.17
C VAL A 126 -4.92 4.42 0.59
N ASP A 127 -5.92 5.22 0.22
CA ASP A 127 -5.73 6.55 -0.34
C ASP A 127 -5.56 7.61 0.76
N GLY A 128 -4.41 8.28 0.77
CA GLY A 128 -4.01 9.28 1.76
C GLY A 128 -2.72 8.93 2.51
N PRO A 129 -2.27 9.78 3.44
CA PRO A 129 -1.03 9.57 4.19
C PRO A 129 -1.12 8.39 5.17
N THR A 130 0.03 7.76 5.41
CA THR A 130 0.21 6.75 6.48
C THR A 130 -0.12 7.38 7.84
N THR A 131 -0.89 6.66 8.67
CA THR A 131 -1.32 7.12 10.01
C THR A 131 -0.86 6.19 11.14
N ILE A 132 -0.18 5.10 10.79
CA ILE A 132 0.33 4.12 11.74
C ILE A 132 1.67 4.60 12.29
N ASP A 133 1.79 4.63 13.63
CA ASP A 133 3.08 4.82 14.29
C ASP A 133 3.77 3.45 14.48
N PRO A 134 4.90 3.18 13.81
CA PRO A 134 5.57 1.88 13.87
C PRO A 134 6.41 1.66 15.15
N ARG A 135 6.30 2.51 16.17
CA ARG A 135 7.14 2.45 17.38
C ARG A 135 6.91 1.21 18.27
N ALA A 136 5.92 0.37 17.99
CA ALA A 136 5.69 -0.87 18.74
C ALA A 136 6.84 -1.88 18.51
N GLU A 137 7.29 -2.56 19.58
CA GLU A 137 8.31 -3.62 19.49
C GLU A 137 7.77 -4.88 18.79
N VAL A 138 6.48 -5.19 19.00
CA VAL A 138 5.73 -6.22 18.27
C VAL A 138 4.55 -5.55 17.58
N LEU A 139 4.45 -5.69 16.26
CA LEU A 139 3.38 -5.16 15.44
C LEU A 139 2.72 -6.29 14.66
N THR A 140 1.42 -6.50 14.85
CA THR A 140 0.64 -7.45 14.03
C THR A 140 -0.24 -6.69 13.06
N VAL A 141 -0.13 -7.00 11.78
CA VAL A 141 -1.07 -6.53 10.75
C VAL A 141 -2.08 -7.63 10.51
N ASP A 142 -3.31 -7.39 10.99
CA ASP A 142 -4.45 -8.29 10.90
C ASP A 142 -5.20 -8.00 9.60
N PHE A 143 -5.27 -9.00 8.72
CA PHE A 143 -5.94 -8.91 7.41
C PHE A 143 -7.31 -9.59 7.39
N ARG A 144 -7.86 -9.99 8.56
CA ARG A 144 -9.19 -10.59 8.60
C ARG A 144 -10.24 -9.66 8.00
N GLY A 145 -11.12 -10.22 7.19
CA GLY A 145 -12.19 -9.47 6.53
C GLY A 145 -11.74 -8.75 5.25
N ILE A 146 -10.45 -8.77 4.90
CA ILE A 146 -10.01 -8.36 3.57
C ILE A 146 -10.49 -9.40 2.55
N PRO A 147 -11.18 -8.97 1.47
CA PRO A 147 -11.58 -9.89 0.40
C PRO A 147 -10.38 -10.65 -0.18
N GLU A 148 -10.56 -11.93 -0.49
CA GLU A 148 -9.48 -12.80 -0.99
C GLU A 148 -8.78 -12.24 -2.23
N ASN A 149 -9.54 -11.58 -3.12
CA ASN A 149 -9.01 -10.95 -4.33
C ASN A 149 -8.18 -9.68 -4.06
N HIS A 150 -8.26 -9.09 -2.86
CA HIS A 150 -7.43 -7.94 -2.46
C HIS A 150 -6.28 -8.34 -1.53
N LEU A 151 -6.37 -9.49 -0.88
CA LEU A 151 -5.35 -9.95 0.07
C LEU A 151 -3.93 -9.93 -0.52
N PRO A 152 -3.67 -10.37 -1.77
CA PRO A 152 -2.33 -10.28 -2.37
C PRO A 152 -1.79 -8.86 -2.44
N PHE A 153 -2.63 -7.88 -2.77
CA PHE A 153 -2.23 -6.47 -2.81
C PHE A 153 -1.91 -5.95 -1.42
N HIS A 154 -2.77 -6.24 -0.43
CA HIS A 154 -2.53 -5.84 0.95
C HIS A 154 -1.26 -6.46 1.53
N LEU A 155 -1.00 -7.74 1.29
CA LEU A 155 0.24 -8.39 1.70
C LEU A 155 1.46 -7.75 1.02
N ALA A 156 1.38 -7.46 -0.28
CA ALA A 156 2.51 -6.92 -1.04
C ALA A 156 2.95 -5.54 -0.55
N TYR A 157 2.03 -4.58 -0.39
CA TYR A 157 2.43 -3.24 0.05
C TYR A 157 2.75 -3.20 1.55
N VAL A 158 2.14 -4.04 2.38
CA VAL A 158 2.51 -4.12 3.80
C VAL A 158 3.90 -4.72 3.94
N LEU A 159 4.23 -5.77 3.17
CA LEU A 159 5.59 -6.30 3.12
C LEU A 159 6.59 -5.24 2.67
N ASP A 160 6.28 -4.49 1.61
CA ASP A 160 7.10 -3.33 1.20
C ASP A 160 7.31 -2.34 2.34
N TRP A 161 6.25 -2.03 3.09
CA TRP A 161 6.32 -1.14 4.23
C TRP A 161 7.20 -1.69 5.36
N THR A 162 7.18 -2.99 5.61
CA THR A 162 8.05 -3.59 6.64
C THR A 162 9.54 -3.47 6.33
N TYR A 163 9.94 -3.34 5.06
CA TYR A 163 11.34 -3.06 4.69
C TYR A 163 11.80 -1.65 5.07
N GLY A 164 10.86 -0.72 5.28
CA GLY A 164 11.12 0.65 5.72
C GLY A 164 11.22 0.85 7.22
N LEU A 165 11.02 -0.20 8.01
CA LEU A 165 10.98 -0.15 9.48
C LEU A 165 12.36 -0.26 10.12
#